data_AF-A0A087JYQ7-F1
#
_entry.id   AF-A0A087JYQ7-F1
#
_cell.length_a   1.000
_cell.length_b   1.000
_cell.length_c   1.000
_cell.angle_alpha   90.00
_cell.angle_beta   90.00
_cell.angle_gamma   90.00
#
_symmetry.space_group_name_H-M   'P 1'
#
loop_
_entity.id
_entity.type
_entity.pdbx_description
1 polymer ?
#
loop_
_entity_poly.entity_id
_entity_poly.type
_entity_poly.pdbx_seq_one_letter_code
_entity_poly.pdbx_strand_id
1 'polypeptide(L)'
;MGTEESSGFEPATGDGPPIAEPAATRAASVRTAFEGLLQIRRLTGAGRPDPEAAPAPWELNRPVRAVALALERSGATPSAVDPSGRRVSAGYRVSDGESAGSVRVEWTGPPGSGAAHDEEEALAGCAAALREAGWTVLLYRGPRRRRYLEVEPPSGLSGGHARS
;
A
#
# COMPACT_ATOMS: atom_id res chain seq x y z
N MET A 1 -8.20 -33.69 9.56
CA MET A 1 -7.05 -32.86 9.98
C MET A 1 -6.71 -31.99 8.79
N GLY A 2 -7.36 -30.82 8.70
CA GLY A 2 -7.14 -29.90 7.59
C GLY A 2 -5.73 -29.33 7.72
N THR A 3 -4.96 -29.40 6.65
CA THR A 3 -3.77 -28.59 6.48
C THR A 3 -4.20 -27.14 6.63
N GLU A 4 -3.95 -26.55 7.79
CA GLU A 4 -3.84 -25.11 7.93
C GLU A 4 -2.64 -24.72 7.06
N GLU A 5 -2.91 -24.50 5.76
CA GLU A 5 -2.03 -23.63 4.99
C GLU A 5 -1.89 -22.38 5.84
N SER A 6 -0.68 -22.15 6.35
CA SER A 6 -0.36 -20.90 7.02
C SER A 6 -0.54 -19.80 5.99
N SER A 7 -1.78 -19.31 5.90
CA SER A 7 -2.13 -18.18 5.06
C SER A 7 -1.37 -17.03 5.66
N GLY A 8 -0.28 -16.64 4.99
CA GLY A 8 0.52 -15.51 5.41
C GLY A 8 -0.36 -14.28 5.65
N PHE A 9 0.10 -13.36 6.49
CA PHE A 9 -0.60 -12.12 6.77
C PHE A 9 -1.00 -11.42 5.47
N GLU A 10 -2.26 -11.04 5.30
CA GLU A 10 -2.72 -10.29 4.13
C GLU A 10 -3.10 -8.86 4.52
N PRO A 11 -2.42 -7.84 3.95
CA PRO A 11 -2.74 -6.46 4.20
C PRO A 11 -4.07 -6.05 3.53
N ALA A 12 -4.78 -5.12 4.13
CA ALA A 12 -6.05 -4.63 3.67
C ALA A 12 -5.84 -3.68 2.47
N THR A 13 -6.42 -4.00 1.32
CA THR A 13 -6.31 -3.16 0.12
C THR A 13 -7.37 -2.09 0.04
N GLY A 14 -8.38 -2.10 0.92
CA GLY A 14 -9.52 -1.19 0.85
C GLY A 14 -10.71 -1.70 0.03
N ASP A 15 -10.58 -2.85 -0.64
CA ASP A 15 -11.67 -3.54 -1.34
C ASP A 15 -12.12 -4.83 -0.64
N GLY A 16 -11.55 -5.12 0.54
CA GLY A 16 -11.96 -6.24 1.39
C GLY A 16 -13.12 -5.89 2.33
N PRO A 17 -13.62 -6.88 3.09
CA PRO A 17 -14.59 -6.63 4.16
C PRO A 17 -13.97 -5.77 5.29
N PRO A 18 -14.80 -5.16 6.15
CA PRO A 18 -14.32 -4.51 7.35
C PRO A 18 -13.43 -5.45 8.18
N ILE A 19 -12.34 -4.91 8.71
CA ILE A 19 -11.44 -5.64 9.60
C ILE A 19 -12.22 -5.96 10.88
N ALA A 20 -12.52 -7.25 11.09
CA ALA A 20 -13.30 -7.72 12.23
C ALA A 20 -12.47 -7.89 13.51
N GLU A 21 -11.14 -7.98 13.38
CA GLU A 21 -10.24 -8.12 14.52
C GLU A 21 -10.08 -6.81 15.31
N PRO A 22 -9.82 -6.87 16.63
CA PRO A 22 -9.55 -5.67 17.42
C PRO A 22 -8.37 -4.88 16.87
N ALA A 23 -8.46 -3.56 16.88
CA ALA A 23 -7.44 -2.67 16.30
C ALA A 23 -6.03 -2.91 16.85
N ALA A 24 -5.90 -3.21 18.15
CA ALA A 24 -4.61 -3.52 18.77
C ALA A 24 -4.00 -4.83 18.24
N THR A 25 -4.83 -5.84 18.00
CA THR A 25 -4.42 -7.12 17.41
C THR A 25 -3.99 -6.93 15.96
N ARG A 26 -4.78 -6.18 15.16
CA ARG A 26 -4.40 -5.83 13.78
C ARG A 26 -3.05 -5.13 13.74
N ALA A 27 -2.88 -4.11 14.58
CA ALA A 27 -1.66 -3.31 14.63
C ALA A 27 -0.42 -4.15 15.01
N ALA A 28 -0.58 -5.13 15.91
CA ALA A 28 0.49 -6.07 16.24
C ALA A 28 0.87 -6.95 15.03
N SER A 29 -0.13 -7.53 14.35
CA SER A 29 0.07 -8.35 13.15
C SER A 29 0.73 -7.57 12.01
N VAL A 30 0.27 -6.35 11.75
CA VAL A 30 0.86 -5.41 10.76
C VAL A 30 2.31 -5.10 11.11
N ARG A 31 2.61 -4.80 12.39
CA ARG A 31 3.97 -4.53 12.84
C ARG A 31 4.89 -5.73 12.60
N THR A 32 4.48 -6.92 13.01
CA THR A 32 5.28 -8.14 12.79
C THR A 32 5.50 -8.43 11.30
N ALA A 33 4.47 -8.27 10.46
CA ALA A 33 4.60 -8.43 9.02
C ALA A 33 5.58 -7.41 8.40
N PHE A 34 5.52 -6.16 8.84
CA PHE A 34 6.41 -5.09 8.37
C PHE A 34 7.85 -5.26 8.88
N GLU A 35 8.06 -5.70 10.11
CA GLU A 35 9.40 -6.03 10.63
C GLU A 35 10.04 -7.18 9.82
N GLY A 36 9.24 -8.19 9.47
CA GLY A 36 9.66 -9.27 8.57
C GLY A 36 10.04 -8.76 7.17
N LEU A 37 9.24 -7.84 6.60
CA LEU A 37 9.55 -7.15 5.34
C LEU A 37 10.93 -6.47 5.39
N LEU A 38 11.17 -5.66 6.42
CA LEU A 38 12.45 -4.96 6.60
C LEU A 38 13.63 -5.92 6.78
N GLN A 39 13.43 -7.04 7.49
CA GLN A 39 14.46 -8.08 7.60
C GLN A 39 14.82 -8.68 6.24
N ILE A 40 13.83 -8.94 5.37
CA ILE A 40 14.10 -9.44 4.02
C ILE A 40 14.83 -8.38 3.20
N ARG A 41 14.44 -7.09 3.30
CA ARG A 41 15.17 -5.99 2.65
C ARG A 41 16.65 -5.97 3.07
N ARG A 42 16.94 -6.06 4.37
CA ARG A 42 18.33 -6.15 4.89
C ARG A 42 19.13 -7.30 4.26
N LEU A 43 18.54 -8.49 4.22
CA LEU A 43 19.21 -9.69 3.73
C LEU A 43 19.42 -9.66 2.20
N THR A 44 18.44 -9.18 1.44
CA THR A 44 18.46 -9.15 -0.02
C THR A 44 19.15 -7.92 -0.61
N GLY A 45 19.24 -6.84 0.17
CA GLY A 45 19.94 -5.59 -0.16
C GLY A 45 21.36 -5.52 0.39
N ALA A 46 21.93 -6.63 0.86
CA ALA A 46 23.27 -6.67 1.43
C ALA A 46 24.29 -5.99 0.49
N GLY A 47 25.04 -5.01 1.02
CA GLY A 47 26.00 -4.20 0.25
C GLY A 47 25.47 -2.84 -0.23
N ARG A 48 24.18 -2.53 -0.04
CA ARG A 48 23.65 -1.17 -0.20
C ARG A 48 23.92 -0.33 1.06
N PRO A 49 24.15 1.00 0.93
CA PRO A 49 24.35 1.88 2.09
C PRO A 49 23.16 1.88 3.07
N ASP A 50 21.94 1.79 2.53
CA ASP A 50 20.71 1.63 3.30
C ASP A 50 19.84 0.57 2.60
N PRO A 51 19.91 -0.70 3.05
CA PRO A 51 19.18 -1.78 2.41
C PRO A 51 17.67 -1.72 2.69
N GLU A 52 17.23 -0.97 3.70
CA GLU A 52 15.81 -0.86 4.08
C GLU A 52 15.10 0.29 3.38
N ALA A 53 15.85 1.32 2.95
CA ALA A 53 15.30 2.52 2.30
C ALA A 53 14.65 2.30 0.92
N ALA A 54 14.76 1.11 0.32
CA ALA A 54 14.15 0.81 -0.97
C ALA A 54 13.40 -0.54 -0.93
N PRO A 55 12.27 -0.67 -1.64
CA PRO A 55 11.61 -1.95 -1.83
C PRO A 55 12.56 -3.00 -2.44
N ALA A 56 12.52 -4.22 -1.90
CA ALA A 56 13.24 -5.36 -2.44
C ALA A 56 12.59 -5.87 -3.75
N PRO A 57 13.33 -6.59 -4.61
CA PRO A 57 12.81 -7.05 -5.91
C PRO A 57 11.50 -7.85 -5.85
N TRP A 58 11.28 -8.62 -4.79
CA TRP A 58 10.06 -9.40 -4.62
C TRP A 58 8.85 -8.55 -4.21
N GLU A 59 9.06 -7.39 -3.56
CA GLU A 59 7.99 -6.42 -3.30
C GLU A 59 7.48 -5.83 -4.61
N LEU A 60 8.38 -5.62 -5.57
CA LEU A 60 8.05 -5.12 -6.90
C LEU A 60 7.23 -6.13 -7.73
N ASN A 61 7.31 -7.42 -7.41
CA ASN A 61 6.46 -8.45 -8.01
C ASN A 61 5.06 -8.52 -7.39
N ARG A 62 4.85 -7.92 -6.21
CA ARG A 62 3.55 -7.86 -5.51
C ARG A 62 3.31 -6.46 -4.94
N PRO A 63 3.34 -5.40 -5.78
CA PRO A 63 3.47 -4.03 -5.31
C PRO A 63 2.21 -3.55 -4.57
N VAL A 64 1.01 -3.97 -5.00
CA VAL A 64 -0.26 -3.68 -4.28
C VAL A 64 -0.18 -4.14 -2.82
N ARG A 65 0.32 -5.37 -2.59
CA ARG A 65 0.45 -5.93 -1.25
C ARG A 65 1.48 -5.17 -0.41
N ALA A 66 2.62 -4.81 -0.99
CA ALA A 66 3.67 -4.06 -0.29
C ALA A 66 3.21 -2.63 0.08
N VAL A 67 2.54 -1.94 -0.85
CA VAL A 67 1.96 -0.60 -0.64
C VAL A 67 0.87 -0.64 0.44
N ALA A 68 -0.06 -1.60 0.38
CA ALA A 68 -1.10 -1.76 1.39
C ALA A 68 -0.51 -2.00 2.79
N LEU A 69 0.51 -2.86 2.91
CA LEU A 69 1.18 -3.11 4.19
C LEU A 69 1.85 -1.85 4.76
N ALA A 70 2.49 -1.03 3.91
CA ALA A 70 3.09 0.23 4.33
C ALA A 70 2.04 1.25 4.83
N LEU A 71 0.90 1.34 4.15
CA LEU A 71 -0.21 2.20 4.56
C LEU A 71 -0.87 1.73 5.86
N GLU A 72 -1.08 0.43 6.05
CA GLU A 72 -1.56 -0.07 7.36
C GLU A 72 -0.55 0.21 8.47
N ARG A 73 0.75 0.05 8.20
CA ARG A 73 1.79 0.30 9.18
C ARG A 73 1.82 1.75 9.63
N SER A 74 1.47 2.70 8.77
CA SER A 74 1.38 4.12 9.14
C SER A 74 0.13 4.46 9.95
N GLY A 75 -0.82 3.53 10.07
CA GLY A 75 -2.11 3.75 10.74
C GLY A 75 -3.16 4.38 9.83
N ALA A 76 -2.91 4.50 8.51
CA ALA A 76 -3.95 4.89 7.58
C ALA A 76 -5.08 3.86 7.61
N THR A 77 -6.34 4.33 7.57
CA THR A 77 -7.49 3.44 7.61
C THR A 77 -7.81 2.93 6.20
N PRO A 78 -7.88 1.61 5.98
CA PRO A 78 -8.37 1.07 4.72
C PRO A 78 -9.85 1.37 4.55
N SER A 79 -10.28 1.58 3.32
CA SER A 79 -11.70 1.50 3.01
C SER A 79 -12.20 0.04 3.16
N ALA A 80 -13.51 -0.17 3.04
CA ALA A 80 -14.08 -1.51 3.11
C ALA A 80 -15.37 -1.59 2.31
N VAL A 81 -15.69 -2.80 1.84
CA VAL A 81 -16.94 -3.11 1.13
C VAL A 81 -17.76 -4.17 1.87
N ASP A 82 -19.08 -4.13 1.73
CA ASP A 82 -19.98 -5.19 2.17
C ASP A 82 -19.98 -6.38 1.19
N PRO A 83 -20.67 -7.50 1.50
CA PRO A 83 -20.75 -8.64 0.58
C PRO A 83 -21.42 -8.34 -0.77
N SER A 84 -22.10 -7.20 -0.92
CA SER A 84 -22.66 -6.74 -2.20
C SER A 84 -21.68 -5.86 -2.99
N GLY A 85 -20.46 -5.65 -2.49
CA GLY A 85 -19.44 -4.79 -3.09
C GLY A 85 -19.67 -3.30 -2.85
N ARG A 86 -20.63 -2.91 -2.01
CA ARG A 86 -20.88 -1.51 -1.69
C ARG A 86 -19.92 -1.04 -0.61
N ARG A 87 -19.33 0.13 -0.80
CA ARG A 87 -18.40 0.72 0.16
C ARG A 87 -19.12 1.10 1.45
N VAL A 88 -18.59 0.67 2.59
CA VAL A 88 -19.17 0.87 3.93
C VAL A 88 -18.26 1.65 4.88
N SER A 89 -16.98 1.82 4.54
CA SER A 89 -16.04 2.65 5.28
C SER A 89 -15.28 3.60 4.37
N ALA A 90 -14.98 4.80 4.85
CA ALA A 90 -14.05 5.70 4.19
C ALA A 90 -12.61 5.28 4.50
N GLY A 91 -11.72 5.40 3.52
CA GLY A 91 -10.31 5.06 3.71
C GLY A 91 -9.56 4.96 2.41
N TYR A 92 -8.30 4.53 2.50
CA TYR A 92 -7.51 4.29 1.30
C TYR A 92 -8.03 3.05 0.55
N ARG A 93 -7.85 3.07 -0.77
CA ARG A 93 -8.02 1.92 -1.65
C ARG A 93 -6.75 1.79 -2.48
N VAL A 94 -6.18 0.59 -2.53
CA VAL A 94 -4.98 0.25 -3.27
C VAL A 94 -5.37 -0.71 -4.38
N SER A 95 -5.02 -0.39 -5.62
CA SER A 95 -5.18 -1.28 -6.78
C SER A 95 -3.99 -1.17 -7.71
N ASP A 96 -3.90 -2.05 -8.70
CA ASP A 96 -2.92 -1.87 -9.78
C ASP A 96 -3.07 -0.48 -10.41
N GLY A 97 -1.92 0.12 -10.74
CA GLY A 97 -1.81 1.38 -11.44
C GLY A 97 -2.00 1.22 -12.95
N GLU A 98 -1.81 2.30 -13.69
CA GLU A 98 -1.94 2.28 -15.15
C GLU A 98 -0.70 1.68 -15.83
N SER A 99 0.46 1.83 -15.19
CA SER A 99 1.73 1.27 -15.67
C SER A 99 2.02 -0.10 -15.05
N ALA A 100 2.76 -0.94 -15.76
CA ALA A 100 3.15 -2.25 -15.23
C ALA A 100 4.01 -2.07 -13.96
N GLY A 101 3.56 -2.66 -12.85
CA GLY A 101 4.24 -2.58 -11.56
C GLY A 101 4.01 -1.29 -10.78
N SER A 102 3.22 -0.34 -11.31
CA SER A 102 2.75 0.80 -10.53
C SER A 102 1.48 0.45 -9.76
N VAL A 103 1.19 1.24 -8.73
CA VAL A 103 0.06 1.04 -7.83
C VAL A 103 -0.70 2.35 -7.70
N ARG A 104 -2.02 2.27 -7.84
CA ARG A 104 -2.93 3.39 -7.61
C ARG A 104 -3.40 3.38 -6.16
N VAL A 105 -3.29 4.53 -5.49
CA VAL A 105 -3.90 4.76 -4.17
C VAL A 105 -4.93 5.87 -4.26
N GLU A 106 -6.16 5.56 -3.85
CA GLU A 106 -7.30 6.47 -3.84
C GLU A 106 -7.83 6.64 -2.42
N TRP A 107 -8.53 7.74 -2.14
CA TRP A 107 -9.31 7.88 -0.90
C TRP A 107 -10.80 7.80 -1.22
N THR A 108 -11.45 6.74 -0.76
CA THR A 108 -12.82 6.38 -1.18
C THR A 108 -13.68 6.07 0.04
N GLY A 109 -14.99 6.31 -0.06
CA GLY A 109 -15.94 6.03 1.01
C GLY A 109 -17.38 5.92 0.52
N PRO A 110 -18.33 5.52 1.39
CA PRO A 110 -19.75 5.52 1.07
C PRO A 110 -20.25 6.93 0.69
N PRO A 111 -21.36 7.03 -0.06
CA PRO A 111 -22.04 8.31 -0.28
C PRO A 111 -22.33 9.02 1.05
N GLY A 112 -21.99 10.31 1.14
CA GLY A 112 -22.21 11.12 2.34
C GLY A 112 -21.15 10.97 3.45
N SER A 113 -20.12 10.14 3.27
CA SER A 113 -19.10 9.88 4.31
C SER A 113 -18.08 11.00 4.52
N GLY A 114 -18.11 12.08 3.73
CA GLY A 114 -17.07 13.11 3.74
C GLY A 114 -15.78 12.76 2.99
N ALA A 115 -15.63 11.54 2.44
CA ALA A 115 -14.38 11.11 1.80
C ALA A 115 -13.93 11.98 0.61
N ALA A 116 -14.82 12.77 0.01
CA ALA A 116 -14.44 13.76 -1.00
C ALA A 116 -13.74 14.99 -0.42
N HIS A 117 -14.12 15.38 0.78
CA HIS A 117 -13.58 16.52 1.50
C HIS A 117 -12.21 16.18 2.09
N ASP A 118 -12.09 15.00 2.71
CA ASP A 118 -10.87 14.57 3.41
C ASP A 118 -9.77 14.06 2.45
N GLU A 119 -10.10 13.86 1.17
CA GLU A 119 -9.23 13.22 0.17
C GLU A 119 -7.84 13.85 0.10
N GLU A 120 -7.74 15.18 0.15
CA GLU A 120 -6.46 15.87 -0.02
C GLU A 120 -5.52 15.65 1.16
N GLU A 121 -6.02 15.81 2.37
CA GLU A 121 -5.24 15.58 3.60
C GLU A 121 -4.89 14.09 3.75
N ALA A 122 -5.87 13.21 3.52
CA ALA A 122 -5.67 11.78 3.65
C ALA A 122 -4.64 11.23 2.63
N LEU A 123 -4.70 11.68 1.37
CA LEU A 123 -3.70 11.29 0.37
C LEU A 123 -2.33 11.90 0.66
N ALA A 124 -2.24 13.10 1.26
CA ALA A 124 -0.96 13.65 1.69
C ALA A 124 -0.30 12.77 2.77
N GLY A 125 -1.07 12.30 3.75
CA GLY A 125 -0.61 11.36 4.77
C GLY A 125 -0.17 10.01 4.17
N CYS A 126 -0.95 9.46 3.25
CA CYS A 126 -0.57 8.24 2.53
C CYS A 126 0.74 8.42 1.74
N ALA A 127 0.90 9.56 1.05
CA ALA A 127 2.10 9.85 0.28
C ALA A 127 3.35 9.99 1.16
N ALA A 128 3.23 10.59 2.35
CA ALA A 128 4.34 10.69 3.30
C ALA A 128 4.80 9.29 3.75
N ALA A 129 3.86 8.45 4.21
CA ALA A 129 4.15 7.09 4.65
C ALA A 129 4.81 6.22 3.55
N LEU A 130 4.35 6.36 2.31
CA LEU A 130 4.90 5.58 1.20
C LEU A 130 6.30 6.05 0.79
N ARG A 131 6.58 7.36 0.85
CA ARG A 131 7.94 7.88 0.63
C ARG A 131 8.91 7.42 1.71
N GLU A 132 8.48 7.42 2.98
CA GLU A 132 9.26 6.85 4.09
C GLU A 132 9.55 5.36 3.88
N ALA A 133 8.62 4.61 3.28
CA ALA A 133 8.81 3.22 2.91
C ALA A 133 9.65 2.99 1.64
N GLY A 134 10.16 4.06 1.00
CA GLY A 134 11.08 4.00 -0.14
C GLY A 134 10.43 4.02 -1.52
N TRP A 135 9.13 4.33 -1.61
CA TRP A 135 8.43 4.41 -2.90
C TRP A 135 8.49 5.80 -3.52
N THR A 136 8.48 5.86 -4.85
CA THR A 136 8.21 7.10 -5.58
C THR A 136 6.70 7.33 -5.63
N VAL A 137 6.25 8.53 -5.27
CA VAL A 137 4.82 8.85 -5.14
C VAL A 137 4.49 10.14 -5.88
N LEU A 138 3.59 10.04 -6.86
CA LEU A 138 3.13 11.12 -7.72
C LEU A 138 1.64 11.37 -7.49
N LEU A 139 1.23 12.63 -7.32
CA LEU A 139 -0.17 13.01 -7.14
C LEU A 139 -0.78 13.40 -8.49
N TYR A 140 -1.86 12.75 -8.87
CA TYR A 140 -2.61 13.02 -10.09
C TYR A 140 -4.06 13.42 -9.81
N ARG A 141 -4.70 13.97 -10.84
CA ARG A 141 -6.15 14.22 -10.87
C ARG A 141 -6.78 13.36 -11.94
N GLY A 142 -7.67 12.47 -11.52
CA GLY A 142 -8.45 11.58 -12.36
C GLY A 142 -9.80 12.16 -12.78
N PRO A 143 -10.70 11.31 -13.29
CA PRO A 143 -12.06 11.69 -13.65
C PRO A 143 -12.79 12.40 -12.52
N ARG A 144 -13.68 13.34 -12.87
CA ARG A 144 -14.45 14.16 -11.89
C ARG A 144 -13.57 14.95 -10.92
N ARG A 145 -12.33 15.26 -11.30
CA ARG A 145 -11.34 16.00 -10.49
C ARG A 145 -10.95 15.31 -9.17
N ARG A 146 -11.18 14.00 -9.06
CA ARG A 146 -10.75 13.20 -7.91
C ARG A 146 -9.24 13.03 -7.93
N ARG A 147 -8.59 13.18 -6.78
CA ARG A 147 -7.15 12.97 -6.64
C ARG A 147 -6.85 11.49 -6.42
N TYR A 148 -5.68 11.07 -6.88
CA TYR A 148 -5.13 9.74 -6.58
C TYR A 148 -3.61 9.82 -6.59
N LEU A 149 -2.96 8.89 -5.92
CA LEU A 149 -1.52 8.70 -5.99
C LEU A 149 -1.21 7.60 -7.00
N GLU A 150 -0.24 7.85 -7.86
CA GLU A 150 0.49 6.79 -8.55
C GLU A 150 1.76 6.51 -7.74
N VAL A 151 1.95 5.24 -7.39
CA VAL A 151 3.06 4.77 -6.58
C VAL A 151 3.91 3.84 -7.44
N GLU A 152 5.19 4.18 -7.57
CA GLU A 152 6.12 3.53 -8.47
C GLU A 152 7.37 3.06 -7.72
N PRO A 153 8.05 2.02 -8.22
CA PRO A 153 9.39 1.67 -7.73
C PRO A 153 10.32 2.90 -7.80
N PRO A 154 11.26 3.06 -6.86
CA PRO A 154 12.17 4.19 -6.88
C PRO A 154 12.99 4.23 -8.18
N SER A 155 13.05 5.41 -8.80
CA SER A 155 13.83 5.65 -10.02
C SER A 155 15.31 5.35 -9.77
N GLY A 156 15.78 4.23 -10.32
CA GLY A 156 17.12 3.69 -10.08
C GLY A 156 17.24 2.17 -10.31
N LEU A 157 16.11 1.47 -10.47
CA LEU A 157 16.07 0.04 -10.82
C LEU A 157 15.83 -0.24 -12.31
N SER A 158 15.54 0.79 -13.12
CA SER A 158 15.63 0.69 -14.57
C SER A 158 17.09 0.62 -14.96
N GLY A 159 17.62 -0.62 -15.01
CA GLY A 159 18.98 -0.90 -15.42
C GLY A 159 19.33 -0.13 -16.69
N GLY A 160 20.45 0.57 -16.65
CA GLY A 160 21.02 1.22 -17.82
C GLY A 160 21.17 0.21 -18.94
N HIS A 161 20.27 0.25 -19.92
CA HIS A 161 20.65 -0.08 -21.28
C HIS A 161 21.44 1.11 -21.80
N ALA A 162 22.75 1.04 -21.57
CA ALA A 162 23.70 1.74 -22.40
C ALA A 162 23.36 1.44 -23.86
N ARG A 163 23.10 2.49 -24.65
CA ARG A 163 23.29 2.41 -26.09
C ARG A 163 24.56 3.19 -26.39
N SER A 164 25.56 2.42 -26.85
CA SER A 164 26.75 2.90 -27.56
C SER A 164 26.38 3.73 -28.77
#